data_AF-A0A1H9JLB4-F1
#
_entry.id   AF-A0A1H9JLB4-F1
#
_cell.length_a   1.000
_cell.length_b   1.000
_cell.length_c   1.000
_cell.angle_alpha   90.00
_cell.angle_beta   90.00
_cell.angle_gamma   90.00
#
_symmetry.space_group_name_H-M   'P 1'
#
loop_
_entity.id
_entity.type
_entity.pdbx_description
1 polymer ?
#
loop_
_entity_poly.entity_id
_entity_poly.type
_entity_poly.pdbx_seq_one_letter_code
_entity_poly.pdbx_strand_id
1 'polypeptide(L)' 'MLVEASPLDRIWGIGLAADDERASDPARWRGLNLLGFALMAARERLVAG' A
#
# COMPACT_ATOMS: atom_id res chain seq x y z
N MET A 1 7.83 -1.87 1.96
CA MET A 1 6.38 -1.85 2.29
C MET A 1 5.62 -2.35 1.07
N LEU A 2 4.63 -3.22 1.24
CA LEU A 2 3.75 -3.61 0.12
C LEU A 2 2.70 -2.52 -0.09
N VAL A 3 2.40 -2.19 -1.35
CA VAL A 3 1.42 -1.16 -1.72
C VAL A 3 0.56 -1.62 -2.89
N GLU A 4 -0.70 -1.23 -2.91
CA GLU A 4 -1.57 -1.32 -4.10
C GLU A 4 -1.56 0.05 -4.80
N ALA A 5 -1.20 0.06 -6.08
CA ALA A 5 -0.91 1.27 -6.85
C ALA A 5 -1.99 1.54 -7.92
N SER A 6 -3.25 1.50 -7.50
CA SER A 6 -4.36 2.00 -8.30
C SER A 6 -4.56 3.51 -8.06
N PRO A 7 -4.64 4.33 -9.11
CA PRO A 7 -5.00 5.75 -8.97
C PRO A 7 -6.45 5.96 -8.54
N LEU A 8 -7.31 4.94 -8.68
CA LEU A 8 -8.73 5.00 -8.33
C LEU A 8 -8.99 4.55 -6.90
N ASP A 9 -8.12 3.72 -6.33
CA ASP A 9 -8.28 3.20 -4.97
C ASP A 9 -7.48 4.03 -3.97
N ARG A 10 -8.20 4.72 -3.09
CA ARG A 10 -7.61 5.54 -2.02
C ARG A 10 -7.83 4.96 -0.63
N ILE A 11 -8.55 3.84 -0.51
CA ILE A 11 -8.82 3.20 0.78
C ILE A 11 -7.86 2.02 0.93
N TRP A 12 -7.87 1.11 -0.05
CA TRP A 12 -7.01 -0.07 -0.03
C TRP A 12 -5.66 0.20 -0.69
N GLY A 13 -5.61 1.14 -1.66
CA GLY A 13 -4.40 1.56 -2.38
C GLY A 13 -3.87 2.94 -2.00
N ILE A 14 -2.81 3.36 -2.71
CA ILE A 14 -2.10 4.63 -2.49
C ILE A 14 -2.68 5.80 -3.32
N GLY A 15 -3.66 5.55 -4.18
CA GLY A 15 -4.28 6.58 -5.02
C GLY A 15 -3.34 7.18 -6.07
N LEU A 16 -2.30 6.43 -6.47
CA LEU A 16 -1.29 6.80 -7.46
C LEU A 16 -1.00 5.56 -8.32
N ALA A 17 -0.71 5.78 -9.60
CA ALA A 17 -0.26 4.71 -10.49
C ALA A 17 1.16 4.24 -10.10
N ALA A 18 1.49 3.00 -10.45
CA ALA A 18 2.77 2.39 -10.10
C ALA A 18 3.99 3.10 -10.72
N ASP A 19 3.81 3.75 -11.86
CA ASP A 19 4.82 4.52 -12.60
C ASP A 19 4.89 6.00 -12.18
N ASP A 20 4.01 6.45 -11.29
CA ASP A 20 4.07 7.78 -10.72
C ASP A 20 5.24 7.88 -9.74
N GLU A 21 6.15 8.84 -9.94
CA GLU A 21 7.34 9.03 -9.09
C GLU A 21 6.98 9.18 -7.60
N ARG A 22 5.79 9.73 -7.32
CA ARG A 22 5.28 9.94 -5.95
C ARG A 22 4.88 8.64 -5.25
N ALA A 23 4.69 7.54 -6.00
CA ALA A 23 4.35 6.24 -5.42
C ALA A 23 5.43 5.73 -4.44
N SER A 24 6.68 6.16 -4.64
CA SER A 24 7.81 5.83 -3.76
C SER A 24 7.87 6.63 -2.45
N ASP A 25 7.08 7.70 -2.32
CA ASP A 25 7.07 8.60 -1.16
C ASP A 25 5.72 8.52 -0.41
N PRO A 26 5.66 7.82 0.75
CA PRO A 26 4.43 7.69 1.54
C PRO A 26 3.82 9.01 1.96
N ALA A 27 4.62 10.08 2.12
CA ALA A 27 4.10 11.40 2.48
C ALA A 27 3.31 12.05 1.33
N ARG A 28 3.44 11.54 0.10
CA ARG A 28 2.74 12.02 -1.09
C ARG A 28 1.58 11.14 -1.52
N TRP A 29 1.35 10.03 -0.82
CA TRP A 29 0.23 9.14 -1.13
C TRP A 29 -1.11 9.85 -0.94
N ARG A 30 -2.05 9.51 -1.79
CA ARG A 30 -3.41 10.03 -1.77
C ARG A 30 -4.41 9.03 -1.19
N GLY A 31 -3.92 7.86 -0.78
CA GLY A 31 -4.69 6.78 -0.21
C GLY A 31 -4.03 6.15 1.00
N LEU A 32 -4.78 5.30 1.69
CA LEU A 32 -4.44 4.77 3.02
C LEU A 32 -3.59 3.49 2.98
N ASN A 33 -3.48 2.82 1.83
CA ASN A 33 -2.76 1.55 1.69
C ASN A 33 -3.16 0.47 2.72
N LEU A 34 -4.45 0.35 3.05
CA LEU A 34 -4.91 -0.61 4.06
C LEU A 34 -4.60 -2.07 3.67
N LEU A 35 -4.59 -2.38 2.37
CA LEU A 35 -4.24 -3.72 1.89
C LEU A 35 -2.78 -4.05 2.20
N GLY A 36 -1.86 -3.11 1.95
CA GLY A 36 -0.44 -3.28 2.26
C GLY A 36 -0.22 -3.59 3.75
N PHE A 37 -0.88 -2.86 4.64
CA PHE A 37 -0.80 -3.12 6.08
C PHE A 37 -1.38 -4.48 6.47
N ALA A 38 -2.55 -4.86 5.94
CA ALA A 38 -3.16 -6.15 6.21
C ALA A 38 -2.27 -7.32 5.78
N LEU A 39 -1.64 -7.22 4.60
CA LEU A 39 -0.72 -8.25 4.08
C LEU A 39 0.55 -8.38 4.93
N MET A 40 1.11 -7.26 5.40
CA MET A 40 2.25 -7.30 6.31
C MET A 40 1.87 -7.97 7.65
N ALA A 41 0.72 -7.61 8.22
CA ALA A 41 0.23 -8.20 9.47
C ALA A 41 -0.11 -9.69 9.34
N ALA A 42 -0.59 -10.14 8.16
CA ALA A 42 -0.83 -11.54 7.87
C ALA A 42 0.50 -12.31 7.71
N ARG A 43 1.47 -11.74 6.99
CA ARG A 43 2.82 -12.32 6.85
C ARG A 43 3.48 -12.55 8.22
N GLU A 44 3.43 -11.55 9.10
CA GLU A 44 3.99 -11.66 10.46
C GLU A 44 3.39 -12.84 11.24
N ARG A 45 2.06 -13.01 11.15
CA ARG A 45 1.37 -14.15 11.77
C ARG A 45 1.78 -15.50 11.18
N LEU A 46 1.99 -15.55 9.88
CA LEU A 46 2.42 -16.78 9.20
C LEU A 46 3.88 -17.16 9.49
N VAL A 47 4.75 -16.18 9.76
CA VAL A 47 6.16 -16.43 10.12
C VAL A 47 6.34 -16.75 11.60
N ALA A 48 5.45 -16.25 12.46
CA ALA A 48 5.51 -16.50 13.90
C ALA A 48 4.94 -17.86 14.33
N GLY A 49 4.25 -18.58 13.45
CA GLY A 49 3.74 -19.94 13.66
C GLY A 49 4.72 -21.00 13.16
#